data_AF-A0A957HQ15-F1
#
_entry.id   AF-A0A957HQ15-F1
#
_cell.length_a   1.000
_cell.length_b   1.000
_cell.length_c   1.000
_cell.angle_alpha   90.00
_cell.angle_beta   90.00
_cell.angle_gamma   90.00
#
_symmetry.space_group_name_H-M   'P 1'
#
loop_
_entity.id
_entity.type
_entity.pdbx_description
1 polymer ?
#
loop_
_entity_poly.entity_id
_entity_poly.type
_entity_poly.pdbx_seq_one_letter_code
_entity_poly.pdbx_strand_id
1 'polypeptide(L)'
;MTNSNFSNATNPEMAAFLNGLRNLVLKETNAQRQQIHTEWSKPLPVRVNDGYAIENVRIVEMRPNGQLELTCTWNQSRFRPGDILNLNRSNPFFQPSFTVNLDEDDETRLLISSDFPVEWEDALQQKEGWVLDIGFLDLSSYIIGALAKAGDTLVGRKRILPLLMGDAETSIDPGLYARGLEMGEALGLNYDQSQALASAYATDLA
;
A
#
# COMPACT_ATOMS: atom_id res chain seq x y z
N MET A 1 2.63 -4.61 44.29
CA MET A 1 1.59 -5.35 43.55
C MET A 1 1.86 -5.09 42.07
N THR A 2 2.85 -5.81 41.55
CA THR A 2 2.78 -6.93 40.58
C THR A 2 3.25 -6.44 39.21
N ASN A 3 4.58 -6.32 39.12
CA ASN A 3 5.33 -6.38 37.87
C ASN A 3 4.99 -7.70 37.17
N SER A 4 4.28 -7.67 36.06
CA SER A 4 4.15 -8.84 35.19
C SER A 4 5.43 -8.97 34.37
N ASN A 5 6.36 -9.77 34.89
CA ASN A 5 7.48 -10.31 34.15
C ASN A 5 6.96 -11.08 32.92
N PHE A 6 7.14 -10.51 31.74
CA PHE A 6 7.01 -11.24 30.48
C PHE A 6 8.25 -12.13 30.29
N SER A 7 8.31 -13.25 31.00
CA SER A 7 9.28 -14.31 30.75
C SER A 7 8.68 -15.35 29.79
N ASN A 8 8.64 -15.01 28.51
CA ASN A 8 8.70 -16.00 27.44
C ASN A 8 9.82 -15.49 26.53
N ALA A 9 11.04 -15.97 26.76
CA ALA A 9 12.19 -15.56 25.98
C ALA A 9 11.91 -15.87 24.50
N THR A 10 11.58 -14.84 23.74
CA THR A 10 11.62 -14.88 22.28
C THR A 10 13.02 -15.38 21.91
N ASN A 11 13.11 -16.40 21.05
CA ASN A 11 14.39 -16.85 20.52
C ASN A 11 15.21 -15.60 20.11
N PRO A 12 16.43 -15.38 20.64
CA PRO A 12 17.21 -14.17 20.36
C PRO A 12 17.40 -13.91 18.86
N GLU A 13 17.44 -14.98 18.06
CA GLU A 13 17.50 -14.91 16.61
C GLU A 13 16.19 -14.36 15.99
N MET A 14 15.04 -14.85 16.46
CA MET A 14 13.73 -14.36 16.03
C MET A 14 13.52 -12.89 16.42
N ALA A 15 13.99 -12.49 17.60
CA ALA A 15 13.98 -11.09 18.01
C ALA A 15 14.88 -10.23 17.12
N ALA A 16 16.07 -10.72 16.77
CA ALA A 16 16.96 -10.05 15.82
C ALA A 16 16.34 -9.91 14.42
N PHE A 17 15.70 -10.97 13.92
CA PHE A 17 15.01 -10.98 12.63
C PHE A 17 13.87 -9.96 12.59
N LEU A 18 12.97 -9.96 13.58
CA LEU A 18 11.88 -8.99 13.68
C LEU A 18 12.39 -7.54 13.78
N ASN A 19 13.45 -7.31 14.54
CA ASN A 19 14.09 -5.99 14.62
C ASN A 19 14.71 -5.59 13.28
N GLY A 20 15.31 -6.54 12.55
CA GLY A 20 15.80 -6.34 11.19
C GLY A 20 14.70 -5.88 10.23
N LEU A 21 13.57 -6.59 10.20
CA LEU A 21 12.40 -6.24 9.39
C LEU A 21 11.83 -4.86 9.77
N ARG A 22 11.71 -4.58 11.07
CA ARG A 22 11.27 -3.27 11.55
C ARG A 22 12.20 -2.14 11.07
N ASN A 23 13.51 -2.35 11.17
CA ASN A 23 14.49 -1.37 10.73
C ASN A 23 14.45 -1.17 9.21
N LEU A 24 14.22 -2.24 8.45
CA LEU A 24 14.03 -2.16 7.00
C LEU A 24 12.84 -1.27 6.66
N VAL A 25 11.67 -1.55 7.25
CA VAL A 25 10.45 -0.76 7.05
C VAL A 25 10.69 0.71 7.39
N LEU A 26 11.26 1.00 8.56
CA LEU A 26 11.55 2.39 8.96
C LEU A 26 12.53 3.08 8.01
N LYS A 27 13.55 2.38 7.53
CA LYS A 27 14.54 2.92 6.59
C LYS A 27 13.89 3.24 5.24
N GLU A 28 13.07 2.33 4.71
CA GLU A 28 12.36 2.53 3.44
C GLU A 28 11.34 3.67 3.53
N THR A 29 10.51 3.70 4.58
CA THR A 29 9.55 4.79 4.81
C THR A 29 10.27 6.14 4.92
N ASN A 30 11.39 6.22 5.64
CA ASN A 30 12.15 7.46 5.75
C ASN A 30 12.77 7.87 4.41
N ALA A 31 13.28 6.92 3.62
CA ALA A 31 13.83 7.20 2.29
C ALA A 31 12.75 7.72 1.34
N GLN A 32 11.56 7.10 1.32
CA GLN A 32 10.42 7.57 0.51
C GLN A 32 9.96 8.96 0.96
N ARG A 33 9.85 9.21 2.28
CA ARG A 33 9.48 10.53 2.80
C ARG A 33 10.49 11.61 2.38
N GLN A 34 11.79 11.31 2.43
CA GLN A 34 12.84 12.24 1.98
C GLN A 34 12.78 12.49 0.47
N GLN A 35 12.52 11.45 -0.33
CA GLN A 35 12.36 11.58 -1.77
C GLN A 35 11.16 12.48 -2.10
N ILE A 36 10.00 12.23 -1.50
CA ILE A 36 8.79 13.02 -1.73
C ILE A 36 8.99 14.47 -1.28
N HIS A 37 9.60 14.69 -0.11
CA HIS A 37 9.94 16.05 0.34
C HIS A 37 10.88 16.76 -0.66
N THR A 38 11.86 16.05 -1.20
CA THR A 38 12.80 16.60 -2.20
C THR A 38 12.04 17.02 -3.46
N GLU A 39 11.13 16.16 -3.94
CA GLU A 39 10.27 16.47 -5.09
C GLU A 39 9.36 17.67 -4.81
N TRP A 40 8.65 17.68 -3.69
CA TRP A 40 7.76 18.79 -3.30
C TRP A 40 8.49 20.11 -3.08
N SER A 41 9.79 20.08 -2.77
CA SER A 41 10.61 21.28 -2.62
C SER A 41 10.98 21.93 -3.95
N LYS A 42 10.84 21.22 -5.07
CA LYS A 42 11.08 21.79 -6.40
C LYS A 42 9.96 22.77 -6.78
N PRO A 43 10.24 23.83 -7.55
CA PRO A 43 9.20 24.71 -8.08
C PRO A 43 8.16 23.94 -8.91
N LEU A 44 6.89 24.34 -8.84
CA LEU A 44 5.80 23.69 -9.58
C LEU A 44 6.11 23.43 -11.07
N PRO A 45 6.62 24.39 -11.86
CA PRO A 45 6.92 24.12 -13.29
C PRO A 45 7.94 23.01 -13.50
N VAL A 46 8.90 22.83 -12.57
CA VAL A 46 9.89 21.76 -12.63
C VAL A 46 9.23 20.41 -12.35
N ARG A 47 8.36 20.34 -11.33
CA ARG A 47 7.62 19.12 -10.98
C ARG A 47 6.69 18.68 -12.10
N VAL A 48 5.99 19.62 -12.74
CA VAL A 48 5.14 19.35 -13.91
C VAL A 48 5.97 18.82 -15.06
N ASN A 49 7.08 19.49 -15.41
CA ASN A 49 7.98 19.05 -16.48
C ASN A 49 8.59 17.66 -16.23
N ASP A 50 8.94 17.35 -14.98
CA ASP A 50 9.47 16.04 -14.62
C ASP A 50 8.39 14.94 -14.62
N GLY A 51 7.11 15.34 -14.65
CA GLY A 51 5.94 14.47 -14.64
C GLY A 51 5.48 14.05 -13.23
N TYR A 52 5.88 14.80 -12.20
CA TYR A 52 5.52 14.60 -10.79
C TYR A 52 4.42 15.54 -10.29
N ALA A 53 3.83 16.34 -11.17
CA ALA A 53 2.69 17.18 -10.86
C ALA A 53 1.79 17.39 -12.09
N ILE A 54 0.50 17.63 -11.83
CA ILE A 54 -0.46 18.13 -12.81
C ILE A 54 -0.95 19.48 -12.29
N GLU A 55 -0.71 20.54 -13.05
CA GLU A 55 -1.16 21.90 -12.70
C GLU A 55 -2.51 22.25 -13.36
N ASN A 56 -3.06 23.40 -12.97
CA ASN A 56 -4.34 23.93 -13.48
C ASN A 56 -5.49 22.93 -13.36
N VAL A 57 -5.47 22.14 -12.29
CA VAL A 57 -6.54 21.20 -11.97
C VAL A 57 -7.74 22.00 -11.48
N ARG A 58 -8.91 21.68 -12.04
CA ARG A 58 -10.20 22.22 -11.63
C ARG A 58 -11.10 21.09 -11.15
N ILE A 59 -11.72 21.31 -10.00
CA ILE A 59 -12.77 20.43 -9.48
C ILE A 59 -14.07 20.71 -10.24
N VAL A 60 -14.64 19.68 -10.85
CA VAL A 60 -15.91 19.76 -11.57
C VAL A 60 -17.05 19.59 -10.58
N GLU A 61 -17.14 18.40 -9.98
CA GLU A 61 -18.16 18.02 -9.02
C GLU A 61 -17.77 16.75 -8.24
N MET A 62 -18.48 16.50 -7.14
CA MET A 62 -18.45 15.22 -6.45
C MET A 62 -19.56 14.32 -7.00
N ARG A 63 -19.19 13.13 -7.45
CA ARG A 63 -20.11 12.14 -7.98
C ARG A 63 -20.90 11.45 -6.86
N PRO A 64 -22.07 10.86 -7.15
CA PRO A 64 -22.88 10.16 -6.15
C PRO A 64 -22.20 8.98 -5.46
N ASN A 65 -21.16 8.40 -6.07
CA ASN A 65 -20.37 7.33 -5.49
C ASN A 65 -19.20 7.81 -4.61
N GLY A 66 -19.07 9.13 -4.38
CA GLY A 66 -18.05 9.73 -3.53
C GLY A 66 -16.74 10.08 -4.25
N GLN A 67 -16.61 9.80 -5.55
CA GLN A 67 -15.45 10.22 -6.33
C GLN A 67 -15.52 11.72 -6.67
N LEU A 68 -14.37 12.38 -6.74
CA LEU A 68 -14.26 13.76 -7.20
C LEU A 68 -13.84 13.77 -8.67
N GLU A 69 -14.64 14.42 -9.50
CA GLU A 69 -14.32 14.62 -10.91
C GLU A 69 -13.51 15.90 -11.08
N LEU A 70 -12.39 15.77 -11.77
CA LEU A 70 -11.46 16.84 -12.05
C LEU A 70 -11.25 17.01 -13.55
N THR A 71 -10.89 18.21 -13.96
CA THR A 71 -10.38 18.49 -15.29
C THR A 71 -9.04 19.21 -15.22
N CYS A 72 -8.19 18.98 -16.21
CA CYS A 72 -6.95 19.71 -16.42
C CYS A 72 -6.80 20.01 -17.92
N THR A 73 -5.88 20.92 -18.27
CA THR A 73 -5.68 21.29 -19.69
C THR A 73 -5.18 20.10 -20.50
N TRP A 74 -4.15 19.42 -20.00
CA TRP A 74 -3.58 18.22 -20.59
C TRP A 74 -2.63 17.56 -19.59
N ASN A 75 -2.82 16.27 -19.33
CA ASN A 75 -2.00 15.51 -18.40
C ASN A 75 -0.76 14.94 -19.11
N GLN A 76 0.42 15.46 -18.77
CA GLN A 76 1.73 14.91 -19.21
C GLN A 76 2.46 14.18 -18.08
N SER A 77 1.77 13.92 -16.97
CA SER A 77 2.38 13.28 -15.81
C SER A 77 2.68 11.80 -16.08
N ARG A 78 3.46 11.22 -15.17
CA ARG A 78 3.74 9.79 -15.17
C ARG A 78 2.69 8.97 -14.43
N PHE A 79 1.67 9.64 -13.88
CA PHE A 79 0.69 9.00 -13.00
C PHE A 79 -0.18 7.99 -13.75
N ARG A 80 -0.60 6.94 -13.05
CA ARG A 80 -1.47 5.89 -13.56
C ARG A 80 -2.60 5.63 -12.57
N PRO A 81 -3.75 5.09 -13.04
CA PRO A 81 -4.78 4.60 -12.15
C PRO A 81 -4.20 3.67 -11.08
N GLY A 82 -4.55 3.92 -9.81
CA GLY A 82 -4.00 3.28 -8.63
C GLY A 82 -2.89 4.08 -7.91
N ASP A 83 -2.36 5.14 -8.52
CA ASP A 83 -1.35 5.98 -7.87
C ASP A 83 -1.94 6.84 -6.76
N ILE A 84 -1.17 7.00 -5.69
CA ILE A 84 -1.48 7.90 -4.58
C ILE A 84 -0.92 9.29 -4.91
N LEU A 85 -1.79 10.29 -4.88
CA LEU A 85 -1.51 11.68 -5.19
C LEU A 85 -1.83 12.60 -4.01
N ASN A 86 -1.38 13.84 -4.11
CA ASN A 86 -1.65 14.90 -3.15
C ASN A 86 -2.30 16.10 -3.85
N LEU A 87 -3.61 16.26 -3.66
CA LEU A 87 -4.38 17.41 -4.15
C LEU A 87 -4.13 18.61 -3.25
N ASN A 88 -3.54 19.67 -3.78
CA ASN A 88 -3.12 20.84 -3.00
C ASN A 88 -3.20 22.16 -3.78
N ARG A 89 -2.91 23.28 -3.11
CA ARG A 89 -2.93 24.64 -3.67
C ARG A 89 -1.55 25.12 -4.13
N SER A 90 -0.88 24.34 -4.98
CA SER A 90 0.50 24.59 -5.49
C SER A 90 1.63 24.45 -4.48
N ASN A 91 1.33 24.23 -3.19
CA ASN A 91 2.31 23.91 -2.18
C ASN A 91 1.83 22.73 -1.32
N PRO A 92 2.40 21.52 -1.50
CA PRO A 92 2.03 20.32 -0.74
C PRO A 92 2.29 20.40 0.77
N PHE A 93 3.12 21.34 1.24
CA PHE A 93 3.45 21.48 2.65
C PHE A 93 2.39 22.25 3.45
N PHE A 94 1.44 22.90 2.78
CA PHE A 94 0.41 23.72 3.42
C PHE A 94 -0.99 23.20 3.16
N GLN A 95 -1.86 23.42 4.13
CA GLN A 95 -3.28 23.13 3.99
C GLN A 95 -3.98 24.23 3.14
N PRO A 96 -5.03 23.89 2.37
CA PRO A 96 -5.62 22.55 2.25
C PRO A 96 -4.79 21.61 1.36
N SER A 97 -4.61 20.37 1.82
CA SER A 97 -3.90 19.30 1.11
C SER A 97 -4.53 17.95 1.42
N PHE A 98 -4.84 17.18 0.39
CA PHE A 98 -5.59 15.92 0.51
C PHE A 98 -4.83 14.77 -0.16
N THR A 99 -4.64 13.67 0.57
CA THR A 99 -4.15 12.41 -0.01
C THR A 99 -5.29 11.71 -0.74
N VAL A 100 -5.09 11.39 -2.00
CA VAL A 100 -6.13 10.88 -2.91
C VAL A 100 -5.57 9.77 -3.77
N ASN A 101 -6.44 8.89 -4.28
CA ASN A 101 -6.09 7.89 -5.27
C ASN A 101 -6.56 8.36 -6.65
N LEU A 102 -5.75 8.13 -7.67
CA LEU A 102 -6.17 8.31 -9.06
C LEU A 102 -6.94 7.07 -9.51
N ASP A 103 -8.24 7.21 -9.79
CA ASP A 103 -9.09 6.07 -10.18
C ASP A 103 -9.18 5.94 -11.71
N GLU A 104 -9.26 7.07 -12.42
CA GLU A 104 -9.33 7.14 -13.89
C GLU A 104 -8.50 8.31 -14.41
N ASP A 105 -7.85 8.12 -15.56
CA ASP A 105 -7.11 9.15 -16.31
C ASP A 105 -7.48 9.06 -17.80
N ASP A 106 -8.15 10.10 -18.29
CA ASP A 106 -8.57 10.27 -19.69
C ASP A 106 -7.92 11.53 -20.29
N GLU A 107 -6.64 11.76 -19.96
CA GLU A 107 -5.75 12.85 -20.41
C GLU A 107 -6.15 14.27 -19.97
N THR A 108 -7.44 14.61 -19.99
CA THR A 108 -8.00 15.93 -19.65
C THR A 108 -9.04 15.85 -18.55
N ARG A 109 -9.57 14.65 -18.28
CA ARG A 109 -10.48 14.34 -17.19
C ARG A 109 -9.84 13.31 -16.28
N LEU A 110 -9.93 13.55 -14.98
CA LEU A 110 -9.40 12.65 -13.95
C LEU A 110 -10.52 12.35 -12.96
N LEU A 111 -10.58 11.11 -12.47
CA LEU A 111 -11.37 10.78 -11.30
C LEU A 111 -10.45 10.44 -10.15
N ILE A 112 -10.74 11.00 -8.99
CA ILE A 112 -10.01 10.68 -7.77
C ILE A 112 -10.96 10.23 -6.66
N SER A 113 -10.44 9.42 -5.75
CA SER A 113 -11.10 9.02 -4.52
C SER A 113 -10.18 9.26 -3.32
N SER A 114 -10.71 9.06 -2.11
CA SER A 114 -9.91 9.03 -0.89
C SER A 114 -10.31 7.82 -0.07
N ASP A 115 -9.32 7.03 0.36
CA ASP A 115 -9.53 5.92 1.30
C ASP A 115 -9.73 6.42 2.75
N PHE A 116 -9.42 7.69 3.00
CA PHE A 116 -9.60 8.33 4.30
C PHE A 116 -10.76 9.32 4.26
N PRO A 117 -11.49 9.53 5.37
CA PRO A 117 -12.49 10.59 5.45
C PRO A 117 -11.88 11.95 5.11
N VAL A 118 -12.45 12.62 4.11
CA VAL A 118 -12.06 13.96 3.68
C VAL A 118 -13.29 14.85 3.63
N GLU A 119 -13.19 16.01 4.26
CA GLU A 119 -14.21 17.06 4.18
C GLU A 119 -14.00 17.86 2.90
N TRP A 120 -14.73 17.49 1.84
CA TRP A 120 -14.60 18.12 0.51
C TRP A 120 -15.23 19.52 0.42
N GLU A 121 -15.95 19.99 1.44
CA GLU A 121 -16.72 21.24 1.39
C GLU A 121 -15.85 22.43 0.96
N ASP A 122 -14.70 22.62 1.59
CA ASP A 122 -13.78 23.72 1.27
C ASP A 122 -13.24 23.60 -0.17
N ALA A 123 -12.94 22.36 -0.60
CA ALA A 123 -12.44 22.10 -1.95
C ALA A 123 -13.50 22.38 -3.02
N LEU A 124 -14.76 21.99 -2.75
CA LEU A 124 -15.89 22.19 -3.66
C LEU A 124 -16.29 23.67 -3.78
N GLN A 125 -16.06 24.48 -2.74
CA GLN A 125 -16.27 25.94 -2.79
C GLN A 125 -15.24 26.63 -3.69
N GLN A 126 -13.98 26.18 -3.69
CA GLN A 126 -12.92 26.73 -4.51
C GLN A 126 -12.52 25.78 -5.63
N LYS A 127 -13.21 25.84 -6.77
CA LYS A 127 -13.01 24.86 -7.85
C LYS A 127 -11.68 24.95 -8.60
N GLU A 128 -10.97 26.08 -8.60
CA GLU A 128 -9.80 26.32 -9.46
C GLU A 128 -8.52 26.63 -8.70
N GLY A 129 -7.37 26.31 -9.30
CA GLY A 129 -6.04 26.56 -8.73
C GLY A 129 -5.51 25.39 -7.91
N TRP A 130 -6.02 24.19 -8.20
CA TRP A 130 -5.51 22.96 -7.63
C TRP A 130 -4.35 22.41 -8.45
N VAL A 131 -3.53 21.63 -7.76
CA VAL A 131 -2.44 20.84 -8.31
C VAL A 131 -2.57 19.44 -7.74
N LEU A 132 -2.40 18.44 -8.60
CA LEU A 132 -2.17 17.06 -8.15
C LEU A 132 -0.67 16.81 -8.18
N ASP A 133 -0.08 16.64 -7.01
CA ASP A 133 1.32 16.27 -6.86
C ASP A 133 1.47 14.77 -6.57
N ILE A 134 2.67 14.24 -6.76
CA ILE A 134 3.00 12.90 -6.26
C ILE A 134 2.66 12.80 -4.77
N GLY A 135 1.94 11.75 -4.39
CA GLY A 135 1.50 11.50 -3.02
C GLY A 135 2.41 10.55 -2.26
N PHE A 136 2.19 10.47 -0.96
CA PHE A 136 2.88 9.54 -0.07
C PHE A 136 1.92 9.08 1.02
N LEU A 137 1.80 7.77 1.18
CA LEU A 137 1.02 7.16 2.24
C LEU A 137 1.93 6.39 3.20
N ASP A 138 1.97 6.82 4.45
CA ASP A 138 2.80 6.19 5.48
C ASP A 138 2.06 5.03 6.15
N LEU A 139 2.30 3.81 5.66
CA LEU A 139 1.76 2.56 6.25
C LEU A 139 2.71 1.92 7.27
N SER A 140 3.80 2.59 7.66
CA SER A 140 4.85 1.99 8.50
C SER A 140 4.31 1.51 9.85
N SER A 141 3.41 2.28 10.47
CA SER A 141 2.79 1.92 11.75
C SER A 141 1.97 0.63 11.66
N TYR A 142 1.21 0.46 10.58
CA TYR A 142 0.42 -0.74 10.33
C TYR A 142 1.30 -1.97 10.12
N ILE A 143 2.34 -1.84 9.28
CA ILE A 143 3.28 -2.93 8.99
C ILE A 143 4.06 -3.32 10.27
N ILE A 144 4.56 -2.34 11.03
CA ILE A 144 5.27 -2.59 12.29
C ILE A 144 4.33 -3.25 13.32
N GLY A 145 3.06 -2.85 13.37
CA GLY A 145 2.04 -3.49 14.19
C GLY A 145 1.82 -4.96 13.80
N ALA A 146 1.77 -5.26 12.49
CA ALA A 146 1.66 -6.64 12.00
C ALA A 146 2.89 -7.49 12.37
N LEU A 147 4.10 -6.93 12.27
CA LEU A 147 5.33 -7.60 12.69
C LEU A 147 5.33 -7.88 14.21
N ALA A 148 4.89 -6.92 15.02
CA ALA A 148 4.76 -7.12 16.47
C ALA A 148 3.75 -8.25 16.78
N LYS A 149 2.61 -8.27 16.09
CA LYS A 149 1.60 -9.33 16.23
C LYS A 149 2.16 -10.71 15.85
N ALA A 150 3.02 -10.80 14.85
CA ALA A 150 3.70 -12.06 14.52
C ALA A 150 4.63 -12.52 15.66
N GLY A 151 5.34 -11.61 16.32
CA GLY A 151 6.18 -11.93 17.48
C GLY A 151 5.40 -12.28 18.76
N ASP A 152 4.21 -11.72 18.94
CA ASP A 152 3.44 -11.85 20.19
C ASP A 152 2.49 -13.07 20.18
N THR A 153 2.02 -13.47 19.01
CA THR A 153 1.05 -14.57 18.87
C THR A 153 1.72 -15.94 18.79
N LEU A 154 1.02 -16.97 19.28
CA LEU A 154 1.50 -18.36 19.22
C LEU A 154 1.67 -18.83 17.77
N VAL A 155 0.69 -18.53 16.91
CA VAL A 155 0.73 -18.87 15.47
C VAL A 155 1.91 -18.16 14.81
N GLY A 156 2.12 -16.87 15.09
CA GLY A 156 3.23 -16.12 14.54
C GLY A 156 4.58 -16.72 14.92
N ARG A 157 4.81 -17.01 16.21
CA ARG A 157 6.08 -17.58 16.69
C ARG A 157 6.34 -19.01 16.26
N LYS A 158 5.31 -19.85 16.14
CA LYS A 158 5.48 -21.29 15.86
C LYS A 158 5.37 -21.66 14.39
N ARG A 159 4.73 -20.83 13.56
CA ARG A 159 4.45 -21.17 12.15
C ARG A 159 4.98 -20.11 11.20
N ILE A 160 4.60 -18.85 11.39
CA ILE A 160 4.91 -17.78 10.43
C ILE A 160 6.39 -17.39 10.45
N LEU A 161 6.92 -17.04 11.62
CA LEU A 161 8.30 -16.58 11.73
C LEU A 161 9.32 -17.67 11.39
N PRO A 162 9.19 -18.93 11.85
CA PRO A 162 10.09 -20.00 11.43
C PRO A 162 10.10 -20.22 9.91
N LEU A 163 8.94 -20.16 9.25
CA LEU A 163 8.85 -20.27 7.79
C LEU A 163 9.60 -19.13 7.09
N LEU A 164 9.41 -17.89 7.55
CA LEU A 164 10.09 -16.72 6.97
C LEU A 164 11.60 -16.69 7.26
N MET A 165 12.02 -17.27 8.38
CA MET A 165 13.43 -17.41 8.75
C MET A 165 14.11 -18.57 8.03
N GLY A 166 13.34 -19.48 7.40
CA GLY A 166 13.86 -20.70 6.76
C GLY A 166 14.10 -21.85 7.74
N ASP A 167 13.63 -21.75 8.98
CA ASP A 167 13.80 -22.74 10.04
C ASP A 167 12.73 -23.85 9.99
N ALA A 168 11.63 -23.61 9.26
CA ALA A 168 10.55 -24.59 9.08
C ALA A 168 10.47 -25.02 7.61
N GLU A 169 10.45 -26.33 7.40
CA GLU A 169 10.23 -26.92 6.09
C GLU A 169 8.73 -27.11 5.84
N THR A 170 8.34 -26.93 4.58
CA THR A 170 6.98 -27.25 4.12
C THR A 170 6.96 -28.70 3.64
N SER A 171 5.86 -29.40 3.93
CA SER A 171 5.58 -30.72 3.38
C SER A 171 4.31 -30.71 2.54
N ILE A 172 4.20 -31.64 1.60
CA ILE A 172 3.01 -31.82 0.77
C ILE A 172 2.32 -33.12 1.21
N ASP A 173 1.04 -33.02 1.59
CA ASP A 173 0.20 -34.20 1.78
C ASP A 173 -0.22 -34.77 0.40
N PRO A 174 0.21 -35.99 0.04
CA PRO A 174 -0.09 -36.54 -1.29
C PRO A 174 -1.59 -36.76 -1.55
N GLY A 175 -2.37 -37.04 -0.51
CA GLY A 175 -3.81 -37.25 -0.59
C GLY A 175 -4.56 -35.94 -0.82
N LEU A 176 -4.19 -34.87 -0.12
CA LEU A 176 -4.74 -33.54 -0.38
C LEU A 176 -4.28 -33.01 -1.74
N TYR A 177 -3.06 -33.32 -2.16
CA TYR A 177 -2.55 -32.90 -3.46
C TYR A 177 -3.35 -33.51 -4.61
N ALA A 178 -3.62 -34.82 -4.56
CA ALA A 178 -4.46 -35.49 -5.54
C ALA A 178 -5.89 -34.88 -5.60
N ARG A 179 -6.49 -34.61 -4.43
CA ARG A 179 -7.79 -33.91 -4.37
C ARG A 179 -7.72 -32.50 -4.95
N GLY A 180 -6.61 -31.79 -4.72
CA GLY A 180 -6.35 -30.47 -5.30
C GLY A 180 -6.35 -30.49 -6.82
N LEU A 181 -5.73 -31.50 -7.43
CA LEU A 181 -5.75 -31.67 -8.89
C LEU A 181 -7.17 -31.91 -9.41
N GLU A 182 -7.92 -32.82 -8.78
CA GLU A 182 -9.32 -33.08 -9.13
C GLU A 182 -10.19 -31.81 -9.00
N MET A 183 -9.97 -31.00 -7.97
CA MET A 183 -10.65 -29.71 -7.80
C MET A 183 -10.30 -28.72 -8.92
N GLY A 184 -9.02 -28.61 -9.30
CA GLY A 184 -8.60 -27.74 -10.39
C GLY A 184 -9.19 -28.14 -11.74
N GLU A 185 -9.20 -29.43 -12.05
CA GLU A 185 -9.83 -29.97 -13.26
C GLU A 185 -11.35 -29.71 -13.27
N ALA A 186 -12.03 -29.93 -12.15
CA ALA A 186 -13.46 -29.66 -12.02
C ALA A 186 -13.81 -28.17 -12.21
N LEU A 187 -12.86 -27.27 -11.88
CA LEU A 187 -12.97 -25.83 -12.11
C LEU A 187 -12.61 -25.41 -13.54
N GLY A 188 -12.23 -26.35 -14.41
CA GLY A 188 -11.82 -26.08 -15.79
C GLY A 188 -10.44 -25.43 -15.90
N LEU A 189 -9.60 -25.52 -14.87
CA LEU A 189 -8.23 -25.01 -14.89
C LEU A 189 -7.35 -25.87 -15.80
N ASN A 190 -6.36 -25.26 -16.41
CA ASN A 190 -5.33 -26.02 -17.13
C ASN A 190 -4.41 -26.76 -16.13
N TYR A 191 -3.55 -27.65 -16.64
CA TYR A 191 -2.70 -28.48 -15.79
C TYR A 191 -1.82 -27.67 -14.82
N ASP A 192 -1.14 -26.62 -15.31
CA ASP A 192 -0.25 -25.81 -14.48
C ASP A 192 -1.01 -25.06 -13.37
N GLN A 193 -2.22 -24.58 -13.67
CA GLN A 193 -3.11 -23.95 -12.70
C GLN A 193 -3.64 -24.95 -11.67
N SER A 194 -4.04 -26.14 -12.10
CA SER A 194 -4.46 -27.23 -11.21
C SER A 194 -3.31 -27.70 -10.31
N GLN A 195 -2.10 -27.76 -10.84
CA GLN A 195 -0.90 -28.10 -10.08
C GLN A 195 -0.59 -27.03 -9.01
N ALA A 196 -0.70 -25.74 -9.37
CA ALA A 196 -0.50 -24.65 -8.43
C ALA A 196 -1.56 -24.68 -7.31
N LEU A 197 -2.84 -24.91 -7.66
CA LEU A 197 -3.92 -25.08 -6.68
C LEU A 197 -3.64 -26.26 -5.76
N ALA A 198 -3.31 -27.42 -6.33
CA ALA A 198 -3.01 -28.63 -5.57
C ALA A 198 -1.83 -28.44 -4.60
N SER A 199 -0.77 -27.78 -5.06
CA SER A 199 0.39 -27.47 -4.24
C SER A 199 0.00 -26.57 -3.06
N ALA A 200 -0.75 -25.49 -3.31
CA ALA A 200 -1.19 -24.57 -2.27
C ALA A 200 -2.14 -25.24 -1.26
N TYR A 201 -3.06 -26.09 -1.74
CA TYR A 201 -4.05 -26.77 -0.91
C TYR A 201 -3.44 -27.86 -0.03
N ALA A 202 -2.40 -28.53 -0.52
CA ALA A 202 -1.79 -29.68 0.14
C ALA A 202 -0.55 -29.34 0.97
N THR A 203 -0.08 -28.09 0.92
CA THR A 203 1.09 -27.65 1.70
C THR A 203 0.72 -27.49 3.17
N ASP A 204 1.44 -28.17 4.04
CA ASP A 204 1.43 -27.92 5.49
C ASP A 204 2.85 -27.62 5.99
N LEU A 205 2.93 -27.05 7.18
CA LEU A 205 4.20 -26.91 7.89
C LEU A 205 4.51 -28.24 8.58
N ALA A 206 5.70 -28.79 8.32
CA ALA A 206 6.16 -30.05 8.90
C ALA A 206 6.33 -29.97 10.43
#